data_AF-A0A0N1IG61-F1
#
_entry.id   AF-A0A0N1IG61-F1
#
_cell.length_a   1.000
_cell.length_b   1.000
_cell.length_c   1.000
_cell.angle_alpha   90.00
_cell.angle_beta   90.00
_cell.angle_gamma   90.00
#
_symmetry.space_group_name_H-M   'P 1'
#
loop_
_entity.id
_entity.type
_entity.pdbx_description
1 polymer ?
#
loop_
_entity_poly.entity_id
_entity_poly.type
_entity_poly.pdbx_seq_one_letter_code
_entity_poly.pdbx_strand_id
1 'polypeptide(L)'
;MRVNPICIAIRFVPIGVLFAVHCSSGHWPSDGECAERVMRDGFSVELFRMRPLSVLTHLLVHVSSDHLLRNALMFAATLIEFGDTYTVQRRSDDVEEGDAEAMPASQRQDSMPAQLRALWGERSPLQACVRTIGAFTVWMLGGALGGLGGQLLYNNSTVALRRERATRAALAVCASQQSAAEESGAGVLATLTRHARILHQRMEALNASFAADAQEAVNDAMLMCGASAGICALSGFNAVYYRRPLTAVCVVVPEMVVLSMDLLNHYVALLGAPWGLSGISKQASQQAVIRSTWRMLMPGQTVGHAAHVGGFVVGAGMGWGLLWVQRCRLRHAPACRRAHH
;
A
#
# COMPACT_ATOMS: atom_id res chain seq x y z
N MET A 1 10.22 12.89 34.32
CA MET A 1 10.11 11.58 33.64
C MET A 1 11.48 10.91 33.67
N ARG A 2 11.61 9.66 34.13
CA ARG A 2 12.81 8.86 33.86
C ARG A 2 12.44 7.86 32.78
N VAL A 3 12.68 8.22 31.52
CA VAL A 3 12.58 7.25 30.43
C VAL A 3 13.84 6.40 30.49
N ASN A 4 13.70 5.07 30.51
CA ASN A 4 14.86 4.19 30.52
C ASN A 4 15.53 4.22 29.13
N PRO A 5 16.78 4.71 29.01
CA PRO A 5 17.46 4.82 27.73
C PRO A 5 17.65 3.47 27.03
N ILE A 6 17.75 2.37 27.80
CA ILE A 6 17.87 1.01 27.26
C ILE A 6 16.58 0.60 26.55
N CYS A 7 15.42 0.91 27.13
CA CYS A 7 14.12 0.61 26.53
C CYS A 7 13.93 1.39 25.22
N ILE A 8 14.32 2.68 25.21
CA ILE A 8 14.34 3.50 24.00
C ILE A 8 15.23 2.87 22.93
N ALA A 9 16.46 2.48 23.29
CA ALA A 9 17.40 1.87 22.35
C ALA A 9 16.82 0.59 21.74
N ILE A 10 16.24 -0.29 22.56
CA ILE A 10 15.60 -1.54 22.12
C ILE A 10 14.45 -1.26 21.15
N ARG A 11 13.63 -0.24 21.43
CA ARG A 11 12.49 0.13 20.58
C ARG A 11 12.90 0.56 19.17
N PHE A 12 14.04 1.25 19.06
CA PHE A 12 14.56 1.76 17.78
C PHE A 12 15.56 0.81 17.09
N VAL A 13 15.81 -0.39 17.64
CA VAL A 13 16.64 -1.44 16.98
C VAL A 13 16.27 -1.68 15.51
N PRO A 14 14.99 -1.75 15.10
CA PRO A 14 14.61 -1.94 13.70
C PRO A 14 15.23 -0.90 12.75
N ILE A 15 15.29 0.36 13.18
CA ILE A 15 15.92 1.43 12.39
C ILE A 15 17.43 1.24 12.37
N GLY A 16 18.04 0.86 13.49
CA GLY A 16 19.45 0.50 13.55
C GLY A 16 19.81 -0.62 12.55
N VAL A 17 18.93 -1.62 12.39
CA VAL A 17 19.09 -2.68 11.38
C VAL A 17 19.07 -2.10 9.96
N LEU A 18 18.16 -1.17 9.65
CA LEU A 18 18.12 -0.52 8.33
C LEU A 18 19.42 0.24 8.04
N PHE A 19 19.95 1.00 9.01
CA PHE A 19 21.22 1.71 8.86
C PHE A 19 22.41 0.74 8.74
N ALA A 20 22.43 -0.35 9.52
CA ALA A 20 23.49 -1.35 9.43
C ALA A 20 23.52 -2.05 8.06
N VAL A 21 22.35 -2.36 7.50
CA VAL A 21 22.26 -2.91 6.14
C VAL A 21 22.64 -1.86 5.10
N HIS A 22 22.23 -0.60 5.26
CA HIS A 22 22.62 0.47 4.34
C HIS A 22 24.13 0.71 4.33
N CYS A 23 24.79 0.56 5.46
CA CYS A 23 26.24 0.71 5.58
C CYS A 23 26.99 -0.63 5.54
N SER A 24 26.40 -1.70 4.98
CA SER A 24 26.99 -3.05 5.02
C SER A 24 28.36 -3.17 4.35
N SER A 25 28.72 -2.25 3.46
CA SER A 25 30.05 -2.14 2.84
C SER A 25 31.10 -1.47 3.74
N GLY A 26 30.76 -1.10 4.98
CA GLY A 26 31.67 -0.42 5.91
C GLY A 26 31.78 1.10 5.70
N HIS A 27 31.03 1.67 4.76
CA HIS A 27 30.93 3.11 4.52
C HIS A 27 29.50 3.50 4.13
N TRP A 28 29.22 4.80 4.12
CA TRP A 28 27.98 5.34 3.59
C TRP A 28 27.98 5.20 2.06
N PRO A 29 26.99 4.49 1.46
CA PRO A 29 26.99 4.22 0.03
C PRO A 29 26.61 5.45 -0.80
N SER A 30 27.17 5.52 -2.00
CA SER A 30 26.71 6.42 -3.06
C SER A 30 25.36 5.96 -3.65
N ASP A 31 24.65 6.84 -4.35
CA ASP A 31 23.38 6.47 -4.98
C ASP A 31 23.55 5.38 -6.07
N GLY A 32 24.71 5.33 -6.73
CA GLY A 32 25.05 4.27 -7.68
C GLY A 32 25.15 2.89 -7.02
N GLU A 33 25.83 2.82 -5.87
CA GLU A 33 25.94 1.59 -5.08
C GLU A 33 24.58 1.17 -4.49
N CYS A 34 23.76 2.15 -4.10
CA CYS A 34 22.39 1.89 -3.65
C CYS A 34 21.55 1.28 -4.78
N ALA A 35 21.63 1.84 -5.99
CA ALA A 35 20.95 1.31 -7.17
C ALA A 35 21.41 -0.11 -7.50
N GLU A 36 22.72 -0.38 -7.49
CA GLU A 36 23.28 -1.72 -7.74
C GLU A 36 22.78 -2.74 -6.71
N ARG A 37 22.76 -2.37 -5.42
CA ARG A 37 22.21 -3.24 -4.37
C ARG A 37 20.71 -3.51 -4.55
N VAL A 38 19.93 -2.50 -4.95
CA VAL A 38 18.51 -2.69 -5.25
C VAL A 38 18.33 -3.60 -6.48
N MET A 39 19.18 -3.48 -7.50
CA MET A 39 19.15 -4.40 -8.65
C MET A 39 19.49 -5.84 -8.27
N ARG A 40 20.40 -6.04 -7.31
CA ARG A 40 20.88 -7.36 -6.87
C ARG A 40 19.97 -8.03 -5.84
N ASP A 41 19.53 -7.26 -4.85
CA ASP A 41 18.92 -7.74 -3.60
C ASP A 41 17.50 -7.18 -3.39
N GLY A 42 17.00 -6.32 -4.30
CA GLY A 42 15.63 -5.84 -4.31
C GLY A 42 14.64 -6.91 -4.74
N PHE A 43 13.40 -6.51 -5.04
CA PHE A 43 12.37 -7.42 -5.52
C PHE A 43 12.00 -7.11 -6.97
N SER A 44 11.92 -8.16 -7.78
CA SER A 44 11.18 -8.23 -9.03
C SER A 44 10.49 -9.59 -9.12
N VAL A 45 9.42 -9.70 -9.92
CA VAL A 45 8.67 -10.95 -10.09
C VAL A 45 9.58 -12.07 -10.60
N GLU A 46 10.50 -11.74 -11.51
CA GLU A 46 11.45 -12.70 -12.06
C GLU A 46 12.51 -13.12 -11.03
N LEU A 47 13.03 -12.17 -10.25
CA LEU A 47 13.99 -12.48 -9.19
C LEU A 47 13.36 -13.34 -8.09
N PHE A 48 12.07 -13.14 -7.78
CA PHE A 48 11.34 -13.96 -6.82
C PHE A 48 11.27 -15.43 -7.22
N ARG A 49 11.02 -15.72 -8.51
CA ARG A 49 11.00 -17.10 -9.04
C ARG A 49 12.32 -17.81 -8.78
N MET A 50 13.43 -17.09 -8.90
CA MET A 50 14.78 -17.63 -8.72
C MET A 50 15.23 -17.62 -7.26
N ARG A 51 14.80 -16.62 -6.48
CA ARG A 51 15.24 -16.35 -5.11
C ARG A 51 14.04 -15.86 -4.28
N PRO A 52 13.25 -16.77 -3.68
CA PRO A 52 12.03 -16.39 -2.96
C PRO A 52 12.30 -15.50 -1.74
N LEU A 53 13.50 -15.59 -1.16
CA LEU A 53 13.95 -14.74 -0.04
C LEU A 53 14.11 -13.26 -0.42
N SER A 54 14.09 -12.91 -1.71
CA SER A 54 14.08 -11.52 -2.19
C SER A 54 12.91 -10.71 -1.61
N VAL A 55 11.79 -11.37 -1.31
CA VAL A 55 10.62 -10.81 -0.61
C VAL A 55 10.98 -10.27 0.78
N LEU A 56 12.05 -10.75 1.40
CA LEU A 56 12.49 -10.24 2.69
C LEU A 56 13.63 -9.24 2.54
N THR A 57 14.59 -9.50 1.65
CA THR A 57 15.74 -8.60 1.46
C THR A 57 15.32 -7.23 0.91
N HIS A 58 14.27 -7.17 0.08
CA HIS A 58 13.74 -5.91 -0.46
C HIS A 58 13.17 -4.95 0.60
N LEU A 59 12.90 -5.43 1.82
CA LEU A 59 12.46 -4.61 2.96
C LEU A 59 13.63 -3.83 3.57
N LEU A 60 14.86 -4.28 3.34
CA LEU A 60 16.06 -3.75 3.99
C LEU A 60 16.88 -2.85 3.05
N VAL A 61 16.81 -3.09 1.74
CA VAL A 61 17.53 -2.29 0.74
C VAL A 61 16.77 -1.03 0.35
N HIS A 62 17.52 0.07 0.18
CA HIS A 62 17.00 1.39 -0.17
C HIS A 62 17.72 1.93 -1.40
N VAL A 63 16.97 2.54 -2.32
CA VAL A 63 17.50 3.07 -3.59
C VAL A 63 18.39 4.30 -3.42
N SER A 64 18.25 5.03 -2.31
CA SER A 64 19.07 6.20 -2.02
C SER A 64 19.12 6.47 -0.51
N SER A 65 20.06 7.32 -0.13
CA SER A 65 20.23 7.80 1.25
C SER A 65 19.04 8.64 1.73
N ASP A 66 18.48 9.47 0.86
CA ASP A 66 17.27 10.25 1.15
C ASP A 66 16.07 9.32 1.38
N HIS A 67 15.94 8.27 0.56
CA HIS A 67 14.87 7.30 0.73
C HIS A 67 14.98 6.53 2.07
N LEU A 68 16.19 6.13 2.46
CA LEU A 68 16.43 5.55 3.78
C LEU A 68 16.02 6.50 4.90
N LEU A 69 16.45 7.77 4.85
CA LEU A 69 16.20 8.72 5.93
C LEU A 69 14.70 8.97 6.11
N ARG A 70 13.96 9.14 5.01
CA ARG A 70 12.50 9.27 5.05
C ARG A 70 11.85 8.04 5.68
N ASN A 71 12.25 6.84 5.28
CA ASN A 71 11.73 5.60 5.86
C ASN A 71 12.08 5.49 7.35
N ALA A 72 13.31 5.82 7.74
CA ALA A 72 13.73 5.79 9.14
C ALA A 72 12.90 6.75 10.02
N LEU A 73 12.64 7.97 9.54
CA LEU A 73 11.81 8.94 10.26
C LEU A 73 10.35 8.49 10.37
N MET A 74 9.76 8.00 9.27
CA MET A 74 8.39 7.47 9.29
C MET A 74 8.28 6.22 10.18
N PHE A 75 9.28 5.34 10.15
CA PHE A 75 9.35 4.17 10.99
C PHE A 75 9.46 4.60 12.47
N ALA A 76 10.26 5.62 12.77
CA ALA A 76 10.40 6.12 14.13
C ALA A 76 9.07 6.67 14.67
N ALA A 77 8.37 7.49 13.88
CA ALA A 77 7.04 7.99 14.23
C ALA A 77 6.05 6.85 14.48
N THR A 78 6.05 5.83 13.63
CA THR A 78 5.14 4.68 13.75
C THR A 78 5.49 3.79 14.94
N LEU A 79 6.78 3.61 15.24
CA LEU A 79 7.25 2.88 16.42
C LEU A 79 6.84 3.59 17.70
N ILE A 80 6.83 4.94 17.75
CA ILE A 80 6.36 5.72 18.91
C ILE A 80 4.87 5.46 19.19
N GLU A 81 4.05 5.25 18.15
CA GLU A 81 2.65 4.87 18.33
C GLU A 81 2.47 3.40 18.74
N PHE A 82 3.39 2.52 18.35
CA PHE A 82 3.33 1.09 18.63
C PHE A 82 3.54 0.80 20.13
N GLY A 83 2.46 0.51 20.87
CA GLY A 83 2.52 0.27 22.31
C GLY A 83 1.23 0.59 23.06
N ASP A 84 1.27 0.36 24.38
CA ASP A 84 0.13 0.16 25.32
C ASP A 84 -1.30 0.42 24.83
N THR A 85 -2.09 -0.65 24.93
CA THR A 85 -3.56 -0.63 24.89
C THR A 85 -4.09 0.08 26.13
N TYR A 86 -4.77 1.20 25.95
CA TYR A 86 -5.53 1.86 27.02
C TYR A 86 -6.73 1.03 27.53
N THR A 87 -7.04 -0.12 26.91
CA THR A 87 -8.41 -0.64 26.88
C THR A 87 -8.62 -2.06 27.42
N VAL A 88 -7.59 -2.77 27.89
CA VAL A 88 -7.81 -4.12 28.50
C VAL A 88 -7.87 -4.07 30.04
N GLN A 89 -7.37 -3.02 30.69
CA GLN A 89 -7.44 -2.92 32.15
C GLN A 89 -8.83 -2.50 32.65
N ARG A 90 -9.58 -1.69 31.89
CA ARG A 90 -10.81 -1.05 32.40
C ARG A 90 -12.04 -1.97 32.48
N ARG A 91 -12.02 -3.16 31.87
CA ARG A 91 -13.17 -4.08 31.90
C ARG A 91 -13.09 -5.16 32.98
N SER A 92 -11.99 -5.21 33.72
CA SER A 92 -11.82 -6.14 34.84
C SER A 92 -12.20 -5.54 36.18
N ASP A 93 -12.30 -4.21 36.28
CA ASP A 93 -12.58 -3.50 37.54
C ASP A 93 -14.00 -2.89 37.59
N ASP A 94 -14.76 -2.89 36.47
CA ASP A 94 -16.14 -2.34 36.41
C ASP A 94 -17.23 -3.43 36.49
N VAL A 95 -16.93 -4.58 37.12
CA VAL A 95 -17.94 -5.60 37.45
C VAL A 95 -17.80 -6.01 38.92
N GLU A 96 -18.02 -5.05 39.81
CA GLU A 96 -18.64 -5.32 41.11
C GLU A 96 -19.76 -4.29 41.33
N GLU A 97 -20.82 -4.77 41.95
CA GLU A 97 -22.16 -4.22 42.07
C GLU A 97 -22.23 -2.83 42.72
N GLY A 98 -23.26 -2.06 42.38
CA GLY A 98 -23.79 -1.04 43.29
C GLY A 98 -24.07 0.33 42.65
N ASP A 99 -25.35 0.54 42.37
CA ASP A 99 -26.06 1.81 42.40
C ASP A 99 -25.77 2.92 41.37
N ALA A 100 -26.88 3.34 40.78
CA ALA A 100 -27.02 4.44 39.87
C ALA A 100 -26.78 5.78 40.58
N GLU A 101 -25.63 6.40 40.32
CA GLU A 101 -25.50 7.85 40.37
C GLU A 101 -24.85 8.37 39.10
N ALA A 102 -25.60 9.21 38.39
CA ALA A 102 -25.16 9.89 37.19
C ALA A 102 -24.03 10.88 37.53
N MET A 103 -22.79 10.49 37.25
CA MET A 103 -21.64 11.40 37.32
C MET A 103 -21.55 12.28 36.05
N PRO A 104 -21.23 13.59 36.20
CA PRO A 104 -21.30 14.55 35.11
C PRO A 104 -20.20 14.34 34.06
N ALA A 105 -20.53 14.60 32.80
CA ALA A 105 -19.70 14.40 31.62
C ALA A 105 -18.45 15.31 31.50
N SER A 106 -17.98 15.92 32.59
CA SER A 106 -16.94 16.97 32.58
C SER A 106 -15.51 16.51 32.91
N GLN A 107 -15.25 15.21 33.09
CA GLN A 107 -13.91 14.68 33.46
C GLN A 107 -13.25 13.74 32.42
N ARG A 108 -13.51 13.93 31.12
CA ARG A 108 -12.81 13.22 30.02
C ARG A 108 -11.76 14.06 29.30
N GLN A 109 -10.95 14.82 30.04
CA GLN A 109 -9.72 15.38 29.49
C GLN A 109 -8.52 14.70 30.15
N ASP A 110 -8.15 13.54 29.61
CA ASP A 110 -6.84 12.95 29.85
C ASP A 110 -5.79 13.96 29.37
N SER A 111 -5.16 14.64 30.34
CA SER A 111 -4.15 15.66 30.08
C SER A 111 -3.06 15.14 29.12
N MET A 112 -2.63 15.98 28.16
CA MET A 112 -1.50 15.73 27.24
C MET A 112 -0.28 15.03 27.89
N PRO A 113 0.13 15.37 29.14
CA PRO A 113 1.20 14.68 29.85
C PRO A 113 0.90 13.21 30.21
N ALA A 114 -0.36 12.83 30.43
CA ALA A 114 -0.75 11.43 30.64
C ALA A 114 -0.67 10.62 29.34
N GLN A 115 -1.05 11.23 28.21
CA GLN A 115 -0.96 10.60 26.90
C GLN A 115 0.50 10.38 26.47
N LEU A 116 1.36 11.38 26.69
CA LEU A 116 2.80 11.27 26.48
C LEU A 116 3.44 10.20 27.38
N ARG A 117 2.97 10.03 28.62
CA ARG A 117 3.45 8.95 29.51
C ARG A 117 3.14 7.56 28.97
N ALA A 118 1.95 7.34 28.41
CA ALA A 118 1.59 6.04 27.81
C ALA A 118 2.27 5.78 26.45
N LEU A 119 2.77 6.81 25.78
CA LEU A 119 3.56 6.66 24.56
C LEU A 119 4.99 6.15 24.84
N TRP A 120 5.56 6.51 25.99
CA TRP A 120 6.97 6.24 26.34
C TRP A 120 7.18 5.24 27.49
N GLY A 121 6.10 4.80 28.16
CA GLY A 121 6.16 4.01 29.38
C GLY A 121 6.39 2.52 29.17
N GLU A 122 7.61 2.12 28.77
CA GLU A 122 8.05 0.73 28.94
C GLU A 122 8.51 0.51 30.38
N ARG A 123 7.92 -0.48 31.07
CA ARG A 123 8.21 -0.75 32.49
C ARG A 123 9.43 -1.66 32.66
N SER A 124 9.85 -2.38 31.63
CA SER A 124 11.04 -3.25 31.65
C SER A 124 11.68 -3.46 30.27
N PRO A 125 12.99 -3.76 30.20
CA PRO A 125 13.68 -4.10 28.94
C PRO A 125 13.10 -5.33 28.23
N LEU A 126 12.61 -6.32 28.99
CA LEU A 126 11.99 -7.51 28.40
C LEU A 126 10.69 -7.17 27.67
N GLN A 127 9.88 -6.27 28.25
CA GLN A 127 8.69 -5.76 27.59
C GLN A 127 9.05 -4.98 26.30
N ALA A 128 10.12 -4.18 26.34
CA ALA A 128 10.66 -3.49 25.16
C ALA A 128 11.04 -4.50 24.06
N CYS A 129 11.78 -5.56 24.41
CA CYS A 129 12.18 -6.60 23.45
C CYS A 129 10.97 -7.27 22.79
N VAL A 130 9.99 -7.71 23.57
CA VAL A 130 8.77 -8.36 23.03
C VAL A 130 8.02 -7.41 22.10
N ARG A 131 7.91 -6.13 22.46
CA ARG A 131 7.27 -5.11 21.63
C ARG A 131 8.04 -4.88 20.33
N THR A 132 9.35 -4.73 20.40
CA THR A 132 10.21 -4.57 19.21
C THR A 132 10.09 -5.77 18.28
N ILE A 133 10.11 -7.00 18.82
CA ILE A 133 9.92 -8.22 18.02
C ILE A 133 8.54 -8.22 17.36
N GLY A 134 7.48 -7.86 18.10
CA GLY A 134 6.13 -7.74 17.56
C GLY A 134 6.05 -6.70 16.44
N ALA A 135 6.63 -5.52 16.65
CA ALA A 135 6.67 -4.47 15.65
C ALA A 135 7.44 -4.90 14.39
N PHE A 136 8.61 -5.51 14.57
CA PHE A 136 9.41 -6.03 13.46
C PHE A 136 8.66 -7.12 12.69
N THR A 137 7.92 -8.00 13.39
CA THR A 137 7.12 -9.06 12.77
C THR A 137 5.98 -8.47 11.93
N VAL A 138 5.25 -7.49 12.46
CA VAL A 138 4.18 -6.79 11.71
C VAL A 138 4.76 -6.08 10.49
N TRP A 139 5.88 -5.37 10.66
CA TRP A 139 6.58 -4.67 9.59
C TRP A 139 7.02 -5.63 8.47
N MET A 140 7.67 -6.74 8.83
CA MET A 140 8.15 -7.74 7.89
C MET A 140 6.99 -8.41 7.14
N LEU A 141 6.00 -8.94 7.86
CA LEU A 141 4.89 -9.68 7.24
C LEU A 141 3.99 -8.76 6.42
N GLY A 142 3.67 -7.58 6.94
CA GLY A 142 2.83 -6.62 6.24
C GLY A 142 3.51 -6.00 5.03
N GLY A 143 4.81 -5.71 5.12
CA GLY A 143 5.60 -5.23 3.98
C GLY A 143 5.75 -6.30 2.89
N ALA A 144 6.08 -7.53 3.27
CA ALA A 144 6.20 -8.65 2.34
C ALA A 144 4.86 -9.04 1.70
N LEU A 145 3.84 -9.34 2.50
CA LEU A 145 2.56 -9.86 2.00
C LEU A 145 1.68 -8.74 1.45
N GLY A 146 1.54 -7.65 2.21
CA GLY A 146 0.66 -6.54 1.86
C GLY A 146 1.25 -5.63 0.79
N GLY A 147 2.54 -5.28 0.93
CA GLY A 147 3.25 -4.47 -0.05
C GLY A 147 3.26 -5.11 -1.43
N LEU A 148 3.81 -6.32 -1.53
CA LEU A 148 3.85 -7.04 -2.79
C LEU A 148 2.46 -7.43 -3.30
N GLY A 149 1.57 -7.88 -2.42
CA GLY A 149 0.22 -8.28 -2.79
C GLY A 149 -0.59 -7.12 -3.38
N GLY A 150 -0.60 -5.96 -2.72
CA GLY A 150 -1.31 -4.77 -3.20
C GLY A 150 -0.76 -4.24 -4.52
N GLN A 151 0.56 -4.25 -4.65
CA GLN A 151 1.28 -3.87 -5.86
C GLN A 151 1.00 -4.80 -7.03
N LEU A 152 1.13 -6.12 -6.86
CA LEU A 152 0.84 -7.11 -7.90
C LEU A 152 -0.63 -7.04 -8.32
N LEU A 153 -1.54 -6.85 -7.37
CA LEU A 153 -2.97 -6.68 -7.68
C LEU A 153 -3.22 -5.43 -8.54
N TYR A 154 -2.61 -4.30 -8.19
CA TYR A 154 -2.73 -3.06 -8.96
C TYR A 154 -2.11 -3.20 -10.37
N ASN A 155 -0.93 -3.81 -10.47
CA ASN A 155 -0.25 -4.06 -11.73
C ASN A 155 -1.07 -4.98 -12.65
N ASN A 156 -1.55 -6.10 -12.12
CA ASN A 156 -2.36 -7.06 -12.87
C ASN A 156 -3.69 -6.46 -13.33
N SER A 157 -4.37 -5.70 -12.48
CA SER A 157 -5.63 -5.03 -12.86
C SER A 157 -5.41 -3.96 -13.92
N THR A 158 -4.31 -3.20 -13.84
CA THR A 158 -3.96 -2.18 -14.84
C THR A 158 -3.64 -2.81 -16.20
N VAL A 159 -2.86 -3.89 -16.24
CA VAL A 159 -2.58 -4.64 -17.48
C VAL A 159 -3.86 -5.25 -18.05
N ALA A 160 -4.71 -5.85 -17.21
CA ALA A 160 -5.98 -6.43 -17.63
C ALA A 160 -6.90 -5.39 -18.30
N LEU A 161 -7.07 -4.21 -17.69
CA LEU A 161 -7.86 -3.12 -18.27
C LEU A 161 -7.31 -2.63 -19.61
N ARG A 162 -5.98 -2.58 -19.75
CA ARG A 162 -5.32 -2.18 -21.01
C ARG A 162 -5.52 -3.23 -22.09
N ARG A 163 -5.39 -4.52 -21.76
CA ARG A 163 -5.68 -5.63 -22.68
C ARG A 163 -7.13 -5.61 -23.12
N GLU A 164 -8.07 -5.39 -22.20
CA GLU A 164 -9.48 -5.25 -22.55
C GLU A 164 -9.69 -4.09 -23.54
N ARG A 165 -9.07 -2.94 -23.33
CA ARG A 165 -9.13 -1.84 -24.29
C ARG A 165 -8.53 -2.20 -25.65
N ALA A 166 -7.38 -2.86 -25.68
CA ALA A 166 -6.75 -3.30 -26.93
C ALA A 166 -7.69 -4.25 -27.72
N THR A 167 -8.34 -5.20 -27.03
CA THR A 167 -9.33 -6.09 -27.66
C THR A 167 -10.53 -5.33 -28.21
N ARG A 168 -11.10 -4.37 -27.46
CA ARG A 168 -12.22 -3.53 -27.95
C ARG A 168 -11.83 -2.69 -29.17
N ALA A 169 -10.63 -2.12 -29.18
CA ALA A 169 -10.13 -1.35 -30.33
C ALA A 169 -9.93 -2.23 -31.56
N ALA A 170 -9.39 -3.45 -31.39
CA ALA A 170 -9.26 -4.42 -32.47
C ALA A 170 -10.62 -4.86 -33.02
N LEU A 171 -11.60 -5.13 -32.16
CA LEU A 171 -12.96 -5.47 -32.57
C LEU A 171 -13.63 -4.33 -33.35
N ALA A 172 -13.42 -3.07 -32.94
CA ALA A 172 -13.93 -1.90 -33.65
C ALA A 172 -13.34 -1.75 -35.07
N VAL A 173 -12.06 -2.12 -35.24
CA VAL A 173 -11.40 -2.19 -36.55
C VAL A 173 -12.04 -3.29 -37.41
N CYS A 174 -12.27 -4.48 -36.87
CA CYS A 174 -12.90 -5.59 -37.59
C CYS A 174 -14.33 -5.25 -38.03
N ALA A 175 -15.14 -4.69 -37.13
CA ALA A 175 -16.50 -4.24 -37.44
C ALA A 175 -16.50 -3.18 -38.55
N SER A 176 -15.59 -2.21 -38.48
CA SER A 176 -15.49 -1.15 -39.50
C SER A 176 -15.00 -1.67 -40.86
N GLN A 177 -14.20 -2.75 -40.88
CA GLN A 177 -13.77 -3.45 -42.10
C GLN A 177 -14.87 -4.31 -42.73
N GLN A 178 -15.81 -4.83 -41.94
CA GLN A 178 -16.97 -5.58 -42.43
C GLN A 178 -18.01 -4.63 -43.04
N SER A 179 -18.36 -3.52 -42.36
CA SER A 179 -19.32 -2.52 -42.89
C SER A 179 -18.80 -1.81 -44.15
N ALA A 180 -17.54 -1.39 -44.16
CA ALA A 180 -16.58 -2.02 -45.06
C ALA A 180 -17.03 -2.58 -46.42
N ALA A 181 -16.91 -3.89 -46.50
CA ALA A 181 -17.15 -4.68 -47.69
C ALA A 181 -18.60 -4.65 -48.19
N GLU A 182 -19.57 -4.30 -47.35
CA GLU A 182 -21.01 -4.32 -47.69
C GLU A 182 -21.49 -3.06 -48.45
N GLU A 183 -20.88 -1.90 -48.21
CA GLU A 183 -21.24 -0.64 -48.91
C GLU A 183 -20.46 -0.48 -50.23
N SER A 184 -21.02 -1.01 -51.32
CA SER A 184 -20.57 -0.74 -52.70
C SER A 184 -21.37 0.44 -53.28
N GLY A 185 -20.75 1.63 -53.41
CA GLY A 185 -21.37 2.78 -54.10
C GLY A 185 -21.16 4.19 -53.52
N ALA A 186 -20.23 4.40 -52.58
CA ALA A 186 -20.03 5.71 -51.95
C ALA A 186 -19.13 6.66 -52.79
N GLY A 187 -19.44 7.97 -52.79
CA GLY A 187 -18.64 9.00 -53.47
C GLY A 187 -17.23 9.17 -52.88
N VAL A 188 -16.29 9.73 -53.67
CA VAL A 188 -14.85 9.84 -53.35
C VAL A 188 -14.57 10.41 -51.95
N LEU A 189 -15.28 11.46 -51.53
CA LEU A 189 -15.11 12.08 -50.21
C LEU A 189 -15.49 11.15 -49.04
N ALA A 190 -16.57 10.37 -49.22
CA ALA A 190 -17.03 9.40 -48.24
C ALA A 190 -16.04 8.24 -48.12
N THR A 191 -15.47 7.80 -49.24
CA THR A 191 -14.41 6.78 -49.28
C THR A 191 -13.15 7.25 -48.54
N LEU A 192 -12.70 8.48 -48.77
CA LEU A 192 -11.53 9.06 -48.07
C LEU A 192 -11.77 9.20 -46.57
N THR A 193 -12.93 9.73 -46.16
CA THR A 193 -13.27 9.89 -44.74
C THR A 193 -13.35 8.54 -44.02
N ARG A 194 -13.85 7.52 -44.72
CA ARG A 194 -13.91 6.15 -44.21
C ARG A 194 -12.53 5.52 -44.07
N HIS A 195 -11.65 5.69 -45.06
CA HIS A 195 -10.26 5.22 -44.97
C HIS A 195 -9.51 5.91 -43.83
N ALA A 196 -9.70 7.21 -43.66
CA ALA A 196 -9.14 7.95 -42.53
C ALA A 196 -9.64 7.41 -41.18
N ARG A 197 -10.94 7.08 -41.06
CA ARG A 197 -11.51 6.49 -39.84
C ARG A 197 -10.94 5.09 -39.55
N ILE A 198 -10.84 4.23 -40.56
CA ILE A 198 -10.27 2.88 -40.42
C ILE A 198 -8.78 2.98 -40.03
N LEU A 199 -8.03 3.89 -40.64
CA LEU A 199 -6.63 4.13 -40.31
C LEU A 199 -6.48 4.62 -38.86
N HIS A 200 -7.33 5.56 -38.44
CA HIS A 200 -7.34 6.07 -37.07
C HIS A 200 -7.64 4.96 -36.05
N GLN A 201 -8.65 4.12 -36.30
CA GLN A 201 -8.98 2.98 -35.44
C GLN A 201 -7.85 1.94 -35.39
N ARG A 202 -7.17 1.69 -36.51
CA ARG A 202 -5.99 0.80 -36.56
C ARG A 202 -4.84 1.37 -35.72
N MET A 203 -4.58 2.67 -35.83
CA MET A 203 -3.58 3.34 -34.99
C MET A 203 -3.93 3.26 -33.50
N GLU A 204 -5.20 3.46 -33.14
CA GLU A 204 -5.66 3.28 -31.75
C GLU A 204 -5.48 1.84 -31.26
N ALA A 205 -5.80 0.84 -32.08
CA ALA A 205 -5.64 -0.58 -31.71
C ALA A 205 -4.17 -0.95 -31.52
N LEU A 206 -3.28 -0.50 -32.41
CA LEU A 206 -1.84 -0.70 -32.29
C LEU A 206 -1.29 0.01 -31.04
N ASN A 207 -1.66 1.26 -30.82
CA ASN A 207 -1.23 2.02 -29.64
C ASN A 207 -1.72 1.39 -28.34
N ALA A 208 -2.96 0.90 -28.29
CA ALA A 208 -3.51 0.23 -27.12
C ALA A 208 -2.81 -1.10 -26.83
N SER A 209 -2.45 -1.87 -27.86
CA SER A 209 -1.72 -3.13 -27.72
C SER A 209 -0.30 -2.89 -27.22
N PHE A 210 0.43 -1.97 -27.89
CA PHE A 210 1.75 -1.53 -27.44
C PHE A 210 1.71 -1.04 -25.98
N ALA A 211 0.66 -0.32 -25.61
CA ALA A 211 0.50 0.18 -24.26
C ALA A 211 0.28 -0.90 -23.20
N ALA A 212 -0.34 -2.02 -23.58
CA ALA A 212 -0.49 -3.17 -22.70
C ALA A 212 0.86 -3.88 -22.53
N ASP A 213 1.55 -4.16 -23.63
CA ASP A 213 2.84 -4.87 -23.63
C ASP A 213 3.94 -4.08 -22.92
N ALA A 214 4.00 -2.77 -23.15
CA ALA A 214 4.94 -1.88 -22.46
C ALA A 214 4.68 -1.84 -20.96
N GLN A 215 3.41 -1.79 -20.52
CA GLN A 215 3.09 -1.82 -19.10
C GLN A 215 3.49 -3.14 -18.44
N GLU A 216 3.29 -4.26 -19.13
CA GLU A 216 3.71 -5.59 -18.67
C GLU A 216 5.23 -5.67 -18.52
N ALA A 217 5.97 -5.27 -19.55
CA ALA A 217 7.43 -5.24 -19.51
C ALA A 217 7.97 -4.36 -18.38
N VAL A 218 7.36 -3.19 -18.14
CA VAL A 218 7.77 -2.32 -17.03
C VAL A 218 7.40 -2.95 -15.68
N ASN A 219 6.23 -3.56 -15.54
CA ASN A 219 5.84 -4.24 -14.29
C ASN A 219 6.81 -5.37 -13.93
N ASP A 220 7.32 -6.09 -14.93
CA ASP A 220 8.29 -7.18 -14.74
C ASP A 220 9.69 -6.66 -14.38
N ALA A 221 10.08 -5.52 -14.94
CA ALA A 221 11.39 -4.90 -14.71
C ALA A 221 11.44 -4.00 -13.47
N MET A 222 10.30 -3.64 -12.88
CA MET A 222 10.26 -2.65 -11.82
C MET A 222 10.84 -3.21 -10.50
N LEU A 223 11.89 -2.56 -10.02
CA LEU A 223 12.53 -2.88 -8.75
C LEU A 223 11.84 -2.17 -7.59
N MET A 224 11.66 -2.88 -6.49
CA MET A 224 10.80 -2.43 -5.39
C MET A 224 11.55 -2.44 -4.05
N CYS A 225 11.23 -1.45 -3.21
CA CYS A 225 11.62 -1.40 -1.80
C CYS A 225 10.37 -1.60 -0.93
N GLY A 226 10.37 -2.62 -0.08
CA GLY A 226 9.22 -2.97 0.76
C GLY A 226 9.14 -2.20 2.09
N ALA A 227 10.19 -1.45 2.46
CA ALA A 227 10.32 -0.87 3.79
C ALA A 227 9.14 0.03 4.17
N SER A 228 8.74 0.90 3.25
CA SER A 228 7.63 1.85 3.43
C SER A 228 6.26 1.15 3.48
N ALA A 229 6.06 0.07 2.71
CA ALA A 229 4.86 -0.75 2.84
C ALA A 229 4.78 -1.44 4.22
N GLY A 230 5.92 -1.91 4.75
CA GLY A 230 6.00 -2.43 6.12
C GLY A 230 5.65 -1.38 7.18
N ILE A 231 6.07 -0.13 6.98
CA ILE A 231 5.72 0.99 7.89
C ILE A 231 4.20 1.25 7.83
N CYS A 232 3.61 1.23 6.64
CA CYS A 232 2.16 1.35 6.47
C CYS A 232 1.40 0.20 7.16
N ALA A 233 1.94 -1.02 7.13
CA ALA A 233 1.39 -2.15 7.86
C ALA A 233 1.41 -1.94 9.38
N LEU A 234 2.53 -1.47 9.92
CA LEU A 234 2.61 -1.09 11.34
C LEU A 234 1.59 -0.03 11.71
N SER A 235 1.41 0.96 10.83
CA SER A 235 0.42 2.01 11.03
C SER A 235 -1.02 1.47 11.05
N GLY A 236 -1.36 0.56 10.13
CA GLY A 236 -2.65 -0.14 10.12
C GLY A 236 -2.88 -0.98 11.38
N PHE A 237 -1.84 -1.69 11.83
CA PHE A 237 -1.87 -2.43 13.08
C PHE A 237 -2.12 -1.50 14.27
N ASN A 238 -1.42 -0.37 14.36
CA ASN A 238 -1.60 0.63 15.41
C ASN A 238 -3.01 1.21 15.43
N ALA A 239 -3.56 1.54 14.25
CA ALA A 239 -4.90 2.08 14.11
C ALA A 239 -5.97 1.10 14.62
N VAL A 240 -5.82 -0.19 14.33
CA VAL A 240 -6.82 -1.20 14.70
C VAL A 240 -6.61 -1.75 16.10
N TYR A 241 -5.42 -2.28 16.39
CA TYR A 241 -5.12 -3.00 17.63
C TYR A 241 -4.92 -2.04 18.81
N TYR A 242 -4.10 -1.00 18.63
CA TYR A 242 -3.79 -0.02 19.69
C TYR A 242 -4.73 1.20 19.70
N ARG A 243 -5.61 1.34 18.70
CA ARG A 243 -6.51 2.51 18.53
C ARG A 243 -5.76 3.84 18.43
N ARG A 244 -4.60 3.81 17.76
CA ARG A 244 -3.75 4.98 17.51
C ARG A 244 -3.64 5.20 16.00
N PRO A 245 -4.51 6.04 15.41
CA PRO A 245 -4.60 6.20 13.96
C PRO A 245 -3.75 7.36 13.42
N LEU A 246 -2.94 8.03 14.26
CA LEU A 246 -2.29 9.29 13.86
C LEU A 246 -1.33 9.07 12.69
N THR A 247 -0.43 8.09 12.77
CA THR A 247 0.42 7.70 11.63
C THR A 247 -0.40 7.24 10.43
N ALA A 248 -1.55 6.60 10.63
CA ALA A 248 -2.38 6.12 9.53
C ALA A 248 -3.00 7.29 8.76
N VAL A 249 -3.44 8.32 9.48
CA VAL A 249 -3.97 9.56 8.89
C VAL A 249 -2.87 10.32 8.16
N CYS A 250 -1.69 10.45 8.75
CA CYS A 250 -0.62 11.26 8.16
C CYS A 250 0.10 10.57 6.98
N VAL A 251 0.25 9.24 7.04
CA VAL A 251 1.05 8.48 6.06
C VAL A 251 0.15 7.82 5.03
N VAL A 252 -0.92 7.13 5.45
CA VAL A 252 -1.66 6.24 4.55
C VAL A 252 -2.83 6.94 3.86
N VAL A 253 -3.51 7.89 4.51
CA VAL A 253 -4.64 8.59 3.86
C VAL A 253 -4.23 9.34 2.58
N PRO A 254 -3.11 10.08 2.52
CA PRO A 254 -2.66 10.69 1.27
C PRO A 254 -2.45 9.65 0.16
N GLU A 255 -1.81 8.53 0.49
CA GLU A 255 -1.55 7.41 -0.42
C GLU A 255 -2.85 6.80 -0.96
N MET A 256 -3.84 6.58 -0.07
CA MET A 256 -5.17 6.11 -0.43
C MET A 256 -5.90 7.07 -1.37
N VAL A 257 -5.82 8.37 -1.12
CA VAL A 257 -6.46 9.39 -1.96
C VAL A 257 -5.83 9.40 -3.34
N VAL A 258 -4.50 9.43 -3.43
CA VAL A 258 -3.80 9.44 -4.73
C VAL A 258 -4.08 8.16 -5.50
N LEU A 259 -4.00 6.99 -4.85
CA LEU A 259 -4.33 5.71 -5.47
C LEU A 259 -5.78 5.67 -5.97
N SER A 260 -6.74 6.15 -5.17
CA SER A 260 -8.16 6.16 -5.54
C SER A 260 -8.42 7.10 -6.72
N MET A 261 -7.83 8.29 -6.72
CA MET A 261 -7.92 9.22 -7.84
C MET A 261 -7.29 8.63 -9.10
N ASP A 262 -6.18 7.91 -8.95
CA ASP A 262 -5.52 7.28 -10.09
C ASP A 262 -6.33 6.12 -10.67
N LEU A 263 -6.88 5.25 -9.82
CA LEU A 263 -7.80 4.17 -10.22
C LEU A 263 -9.05 4.72 -10.90
N LEU A 264 -9.65 5.79 -10.35
CA LEU A 264 -10.81 6.44 -10.94
C LEU A 264 -10.48 7.02 -12.32
N ASN A 265 -9.34 7.72 -12.44
CA ASN A 265 -8.90 8.27 -13.72
C ASN A 265 -8.63 7.16 -14.75
N HIS A 266 -8.00 6.05 -14.36
CA HIS A 266 -7.77 4.90 -15.23
C HIS A 266 -9.10 4.26 -15.65
N TYR A 267 -10.02 4.05 -14.72
CA TYR A 267 -11.33 3.48 -15.02
C TYR A 267 -12.13 4.37 -15.98
N VAL A 268 -12.21 5.68 -15.72
CA VAL A 268 -12.90 6.64 -16.59
C VAL A 268 -12.24 6.73 -17.96
N ALA A 269 -10.91 6.78 -18.04
CA ALA A 269 -10.17 6.89 -19.30
C ALA A 269 -10.21 5.61 -20.15
N LEU A 270 -10.29 4.43 -19.53
CA LEU A 270 -10.23 3.13 -20.21
C LEU A 270 -11.62 2.54 -20.49
N LEU A 271 -12.59 2.75 -19.60
CA LEU A 271 -13.91 2.12 -19.65
C LEU A 271 -15.09 3.09 -19.76
N GLY A 272 -14.89 4.40 -19.58
CA GLY A 272 -15.96 5.41 -19.61
C GLY A 272 -16.64 5.63 -20.97
N ALA A 273 -16.29 4.86 -22.00
CA ALA A 273 -16.79 5.04 -23.36
C ALA A 273 -18.25 4.59 -23.68
N PRO A 274 -19.13 4.16 -22.75
CA PRO A 274 -20.56 4.01 -23.08
C PRO A 274 -21.48 5.07 -22.45
N TRP A 275 -20.99 5.99 -21.62
CA TRP A 275 -21.86 7.01 -21.01
C TRP A 275 -21.85 8.23 -21.92
N GLY A 276 -22.93 8.43 -22.69
CA GLY A 276 -23.11 9.46 -23.72
C GLY A 276 -22.96 10.90 -23.23
N LEU A 277 -21.78 11.29 -22.78
CA LEU A 277 -21.43 12.65 -22.42
C LEU A 277 -21.05 13.40 -23.71
N SER A 278 -21.71 14.52 -23.93
CA SER A 278 -21.64 15.42 -25.08
C SER A 278 -20.20 15.84 -25.45
N GLY A 279 -20.04 16.44 -26.64
CA GLY A 279 -18.76 16.67 -27.34
C GLY A 279 -17.59 17.33 -26.59
N ILE A 280 -17.82 17.94 -25.42
CA ILE A 280 -16.78 18.45 -24.51
C ILE A 280 -16.05 17.28 -23.79
N SER A 281 -16.76 16.17 -23.55
CA SER A 281 -16.23 14.98 -22.89
C SER A 281 -15.29 14.16 -23.78
N LYS A 282 -15.46 14.20 -25.11
CA LYS A 282 -14.60 13.46 -26.06
C LYS A 282 -13.18 13.99 -26.10
N GLN A 283 -13.03 15.32 -25.98
CA GLN A 283 -11.71 15.96 -25.93
C GLN A 283 -11.07 15.74 -24.56
N ALA A 284 -11.84 15.83 -23.47
CA ALA A 284 -11.37 15.49 -22.13
C ALA A 284 -10.99 14.01 -21.99
N SER A 285 -11.76 13.09 -22.61
CA SER A 285 -11.47 11.66 -22.64
C SER A 285 -10.26 11.37 -23.52
N GLN A 286 -10.12 11.99 -24.70
CA GLN A 286 -8.89 11.88 -25.51
C GLN A 286 -7.65 12.40 -24.77
N GLN A 287 -7.78 13.52 -24.06
CA GLN A 287 -6.67 14.10 -23.30
C GLN A 287 -6.34 13.27 -22.04
N ALA A 288 -7.34 12.64 -21.42
CA ALA A 288 -7.16 11.66 -20.35
C ALA A 288 -6.54 10.35 -20.86
N VAL A 289 -6.93 9.89 -22.04
CA VAL A 289 -6.33 8.76 -22.75
C VAL A 289 -4.85 9.05 -23.03
N ILE A 290 -4.53 10.20 -23.62
CA ILE A 290 -3.15 10.60 -23.89
C ILE A 290 -2.37 10.69 -22.57
N ARG A 291 -2.91 11.30 -21.51
CA ARG A 291 -2.25 11.28 -20.19
C ARG A 291 -2.05 9.87 -19.63
N SER A 292 -3.00 8.96 -19.79
CA SER A 292 -2.89 7.57 -19.35
C SER A 292 -1.83 6.79 -20.14
N THR A 293 -1.69 7.12 -21.43
CA THR A 293 -0.61 6.64 -22.30
C THR A 293 0.73 7.19 -21.84
N TRP A 294 0.82 8.47 -21.48
CA TRP A 294 2.05 9.06 -20.92
C TRP A 294 2.41 8.53 -19.53
N ARG A 295 1.42 8.16 -18.71
CA ARG A 295 1.65 7.49 -17.41
C ARG A 295 2.31 6.11 -17.56
N MET A 296 2.32 5.51 -18.74
CA MET A 296 3.15 4.33 -19.03
C MET A 296 4.64 4.52 -18.73
N LEU A 297 5.12 5.76 -18.86
CA LEU A 297 6.54 6.07 -18.74
C LEU A 297 6.95 6.41 -17.30
N MET A 298 5.99 6.58 -16.37
CA MET A 298 6.26 6.96 -14.97
C MET A 298 5.51 6.07 -13.93
N PRO A 299 5.64 4.73 -13.98
CA PRO A 299 4.94 3.83 -13.05
C PRO A 299 5.45 3.86 -11.61
N GLY A 300 6.63 4.44 -11.35
CA GLY A 300 7.26 4.38 -10.02
C GLY A 300 6.43 5.02 -8.89
N GLN A 301 5.59 6.01 -9.17
CA GLN A 301 4.84 6.73 -8.12
C GLN A 301 3.53 6.02 -7.74
N THR A 302 2.70 5.63 -8.71
CA THR A 302 1.38 5.05 -8.42
C THR A 302 1.45 3.63 -7.86
N VAL A 303 2.44 2.87 -8.30
CA VAL A 303 2.61 1.49 -7.85
C VAL A 303 3.14 1.46 -6.40
N GLY A 304 3.94 2.45 -6.00
CA GLY A 304 4.33 2.65 -4.60
C GLY A 304 3.12 2.87 -3.68
N HIS A 305 2.15 3.69 -4.11
CA HIS A 305 0.92 3.93 -3.35
C HIS A 305 0.11 2.63 -3.14
N ALA A 306 -0.02 1.79 -4.18
CA ALA A 306 -0.70 0.51 -4.06
C ALA A 306 -0.02 -0.44 -3.05
N ALA A 307 1.31 -0.46 -3.02
CA ALA A 307 2.06 -1.22 -2.03
C ALA A 307 1.82 -0.71 -0.59
N HIS A 308 1.81 0.62 -0.39
CA HIS A 308 1.57 1.23 0.91
C HIS A 308 0.17 0.91 1.44
N VAL A 309 -0.83 1.05 0.58
CA VAL A 309 -2.22 0.69 0.88
C VAL A 309 -2.36 -0.80 1.18
N GLY A 310 -1.75 -1.67 0.38
CA GLY A 310 -1.75 -3.11 0.61
C GLY A 310 -1.12 -3.49 1.95
N GLY A 311 0.03 -2.88 2.28
CA GLY A 311 0.70 -3.01 3.58
C GLY A 311 -0.23 -2.63 4.73
N PHE A 312 -0.86 -1.45 4.65
CA PHE A 312 -1.82 -0.98 5.65
C PHE A 312 -2.98 -1.96 5.86
N VAL A 313 -3.60 -2.45 4.77
CA VAL A 313 -4.74 -3.39 4.85
C VAL A 313 -4.33 -4.68 5.57
N VAL A 314 -3.17 -5.25 5.23
CA VAL A 314 -2.67 -6.46 5.90
C VAL A 314 -2.38 -6.19 7.38
N GLY A 315 -1.73 -5.08 7.70
CA GLY A 315 -1.45 -4.69 9.08
C GLY A 315 -2.71 -4.49 9.93
N ALA A 316 -3.71 -3.80 9.37
CA ALA A 316 -5.04 -3.64 9.97
C ALA A 316 -5.72 -5.01 10.21
N GLY A 317 -5.62 -5.92 9.23
CA GLY A 317 -6.12 -7.29 9.34
C GLY A 317 -5.42 -8.09 10.45
N MET A 318 -4.09 -7.99 10.57
CA MET A 318 -3.33 -8.61 11.65
C MET A 318 -3.78 -8.08 13.03
N GLY A 319 -3.96 -6.77 13.14
CA GLY A 319 -4.47 -6.14 14.37
C GLY A 319 -5.87 -6.63 14.75
N TRP A 320 -6.77 -6.72 13.76
CA TRP A 320 -8.11 -7.25 13.96
C TRP A 320 -8.10 -8.72 14.39
N GLY A 321 -7.28 -9.55 13.72
CA GLY A 321 -7.11 -10.96 14.04
C GLY A 321 -6.66 -11.18 15.48
N LEU A 322 -5.68 -10.41 15.97
CA LEU A 322 -5.24 -10.49 17.36
C LEU A 322 -6.32 -10.05 18.36
N LEU A 323 -7.06 -8.97 18.08
CA LEU A 323 -8.20 -8.56 18.91
C LEU A 323 -9.27 -9.66 18.97
N TRP A 324 -9.52 -10.33 17.86
CA TRP A 324 -10.46 -11.44 17.80
C TRP A 324 -10.00 -12.63 18.65
N VAL A 325 -8.74 -13.05 18.52
CA VAL A 325 -8.15 -14.12 19.34
C VAL A 325 -8.25 -13.81 20.83
N GLN A 326 -7.96 -12.57 21.24
CA GLN A 326 -8.08 -12.14 22.63
C GLN A 326 -9.52 -12.25 23.15
N ARG A 327 -10.49 -11.78 22.37
CA ARG A 327 -11.91 -11.89 22.73
C ARG A 327 -12.36 -13.35 22.83
N CYS A 328 -11.91 -14.22 21.93
CA CYS A 328 -12.24 -15.65 21.97
C CYS A 328 -11.66 -16.32 23.22
N ARG A 329 -10.39 -16.04 23.58
CA ARG A 329 -9.76 -16.56 24.81
C ARG A 329 -10.51 -16.13 26.06
N LEU A 330 -10.92 -14.86 26.14
CA LEU A 330 -11.70 -14.35 27.27
C LEU A 330 -13.08 -14.99 27.40
N ARG A 331 -13.73 -15.35 26.28
CA ARG A 331 -15.01 -16.09 26.28
C ARG A 331 -14.88 -17.54 26.77
N HIS A 332 -13.72 -18.16 26.61
CA HIS A 332 -13.49 -19.56 27.00
C HIS A 332 -12.93 -19.71 28.43
N ALA A 333 -12.32 -18.64 28.98
CA ALA A 333 -11.82 -18.61 30.36
C ALA A 333 -12.88 -18.90 31.46
N PRO A 334 -14.15 -18.44 31.38
CA PRO A 334 -15.16 -18.77 32.38
C PRO A 334 -15.69 -20.22 32.28
N ALA A 335 -15.52 -20.92 31.15
CA ALA A 335 -15.96 -22.31 31.00
C ALA A 335 -15.04 -23.30 31.76
N CYS A 336 -13.73 -23.05 31.81
CA CYS A 336 -12.80 -23.88 32.59
C CYS A 336 -12.93 -23.71 34.11
N ARG A 337 -13.40 -22.55 34.61
CA ARG A 337 -13.58 -22.35 36.06
C ARG A 337 -14.82 -23.04 36.62
N ARG A 338 -15.84 -23.32 35.80
CA ARG A 338 -17.02 -24.08 36.24
C ARG A 338 -16.86 -25.60 36.17
N ALA A 339 -15.80 -26.10 35.53
CA ALA A 339 -15.50 -27.54 35.48
C ALA A 339 -14.69 -28.03 36.70
N HIS A 340 -14.30 -27.12 37.61
CA HIS A 340 -13.51 -27.41 38.81
C HIS A 340 -14.25 -27.11 40.13
N HIS A 341 -15.56 -26.85 40.07
CA HIS A 341 -16.41 -26.73 41.26
C HIS A 341 -17.40 -27.87 41.34
#